data_AF-A0A961TWS1-F1
#
_entry.id   AF-A0A961TWS1-F1
#
_cell.length_a   1.000
_cell.length_b   1.000
_cell.length_c   1.000
_cell.angle_alpha   90.00
_cell.angle_beta   90.00
_cell.angle_gamma   90.00
#
_symmetry.space_group_name_H-M   'P 1'
#
loop_
_entity.id
_entity.type
_entity.pdbx_description
1 polymer ?
#
loop_
_entity_poly.entity_id
_entity_poly.type
_entity_poly.pdbx_seq_one_letter_code
_entity_poly.pdbx_strand_id
1 'polypeptide(L)'
;MVQDLADLNSPVLPSVTIAGSDLCEGRRLGMAYVLEGSGLGARILLRRATELGLTANYGARHLAKQTNDPARWRSFLTLLDTVPENQFDGVLAGAELSFQFALSIYAES
;
A
#
# COMPACT_ATOMS: atom_id res chain seq x y z
N MET A 1 -5.62 -8.80 7.04
CA MET A 1 -5.24 -7.80 8.05
C MET A 1 -5.96 -8.04 9.37
N VAL A 2 -7.30 -7.86 9.50
CA VAL A 2 -8.01 -8.16 10.78
C VAL A 2 -7.76 -9.59 11.27
N GLN A 3 -7.91 -10.59 10.40
CA GLN A 3 -7.62 -11.99 10.77
C GLN A 3 -6.14 -12.23 11.09
N ASP A 4 -5.22 -11.50 10.46
CA ASP A 4 -3.79 -11.64 10.77
C ASP A 4 -3.50 -11.10 12.18
N LEU A 5 -4.11 -9.98 12.55
CA LEU A 5 -4.02 -9.43 13.91
C LEU A 5 -4.60 -10.40 14.94
N ALA A 6 -5.74 -11.03 14.64
CA ALA A 6 -6.34 -12.05 15.52
C ALA A 6 -5.41 -13.25 15.75
N ASP A 7 -4.81 -13.80 14.69
CA ASP A 7 -3.85 -14.90 14.82
C ASP A 7 -2.59 -14.52 15.62
N LEU A 8 -2.23 -13.24 15.58
CA LEU A 8 -1.08 -12.68 16.30
C LEU A 8 -1.45 -12.12 17.68
N ASN A 9 -2.68 -12.35 18.16
CA ASN A 9 -3.21 -11.80 19.42
C ASN A 9 -3.01 -10.28 19.58
N SER A 10 -3.06 -9.55 18.46
CA SER A 10 -2.88 -8.11 18.40
C SER A 10 -4.22 -7.39 18.29
N PRO A 11 -4.41 -6.24 18.97
CA PRO A 11 -5.66 -5.48 18.89
C PRO A 11 -5.83 -4.85 17.51
N VAL A 12 -7.09 -4.67 17.10
CA VAL A 12 -7.41 -3.87 15.92
C VAL A 12 -7.31 -2.40 16.30
N LEU A 13 -6.41 -1.67 15.63
CA LEU A 13 -6.28 -0.22 15.78
C LEU A 13 -7.41 0.52 15.04
N PRO A 14 -7.85 1.68 15.53
CA PRO A 14 -8.82 2.51 14.82
C PRO A 14 -8.27 2.92 13.45
N SER A 15 -9.16 2.96 12.45
CA SER A 15 -8.77 3.42 11.12
C SER A 15 -8.52 4.92 11.12
N VAL A 16 -7.39 5.34 10.55
CA VAL A 16 -7.08 6.75 10.33
C VAL A 16 -7.40 7.08 8.87
N THR A 17 -8.12 8.17 8.66
CA THR A 17 -8.49 8.64 7.32
C THR A 17 -7.46 9.64 6.84
N ILE A 18 -6.97 9.47 5.62
CA ILE A 18 -6.15 10.49 4.95
C ILE A 18 -7.07 11.69 4.66
N ALA A 19 -6.83 12.81 5.35
CA ALA A 19 -7.58 14.03 5.12
C ALA A 19 -7.17 14.66 3.77
N GLY A 20 -8.14 14.85 2.87
CA GLY A 20 -7.94 15.47 1.57
C GLY A 20 -9.23 15.44 0.76
N SER A 21 -9.99 16.55 0.75
CA SER A 21 -11.33 16.63 0.17
C SER A 21 -11.37 16.72 -1.37
N ASP A 22 -10.22 16.93 -2.02
CA ASP A 22 -10.14 17.08 -3.47
C ASP A 22 -9.24 16.00 -4.08
N LEU A 23 -9.83 14.83 -4.29
CA LEU A 23 -9.20 13.74 -5.03
C LEU A 23 -9.38 13.97 -6.52
N CYS A 24 -8.64 14.92 -7.10
CA CYS A 24 -8.55 14.98 -8.55
C CYS A 24 -7.96 13.66 -9.10
N GLU A 25 -8.18 13.40 -10.40
CA GLU A 25 -7.76 12.13 -11.02
C GLU A 25 -6.26 11.85 -10.86
N GLY A 26 -5.41 12.84 -11.14
CA GLY A 26 -3.97 12.76 -10.89
C GLY A 26 -3.63 12.36 -9.45
N ARG A 27 -4.27 12.97 -8.44
CA ARG A 27 -4.04 12.62 -7.02
C ARG A 27 -4.38 11.16 -6.73
N ARG A 28 -5.50 10.65 -7.24
CA ARG A 28 -5.85 9.21 -7.09
C ARG A 28 -4.80 8.31 -7.71
N LEU A 29 -4.28 8.66 -8.89
CA LEU A 29 -3.23 7.90 -9.56
C LEU A 29 -1.92 7.92 -8.77
N GLY A 30 -1.55 9.05 -8.19
CA GLY A 30 -0.41 9.18 -7.28
C GLY A 30 -0.54 8.30 -6.02
N MET A 31 -1.72 8.30 -5.39
CA MET A 31 -1.99 7.42 -4.24
C MET A 31 -1.93 5.95 -4.65
N ALA A 32 -2.51 5.61 -5.81
CA ALA A 32 -2.46 4.26 -6.36
C ALA A 32 -1.01 3.82 -6.63
N TYR A 33 -0.14 4.69 -7.14
CA TYR A 33 1.27 4.40 -7.35
C TYR A 33 1.96 3.92 -6.07
N VAL A 34 1.72 4.59 -4.94
CA VAL A 34 2.30 4.20 -3.64
C VAL A 34 1.71 2.87 -3.16
N LEU A 35 0.40 2.68 -3.27
CA LEU A 35 -0.27 1.45 -2.84
C LEU A 35 0.17 0.24 -3.68
N GLU A 36 0.21 0.37 -5.00
CA GLU A 36 0.65 -0.68 -5.92
C GLU A 36 2.14 -0.98 -5.73
N GLY A 37 2.98 0.06 -5.61
CA GLY A 37 4.42 -0.06 -5.38
C GLY A 37 4.76 -0.72 -4.03
N SER A 38 3.94 -0.50 -2.99
CA SER A 38 4.14 -1.14 -1.67
C SER A 38 4.11 -2.67 -1.74
N GLY A 39 3.43 -3.24 -2.75
CA GLY A 39 3.43 -4.67 -3.01
C GLY A 39 4.82 -5.24 -3.28
N LEU A 40 5.74 -4.47 -3.86
CA LEU A 40 7.13 -4.90 -4.09
C LEU A 40 7.85 -5.17 -2.77
N GLY A 41 7.74 -4.25 -1.81
CA GLY A 41 8.27 -4.42 -0.45
C GLY A 41 7.57 -5.54 0.30
N ALA A 42 6.24 -5.67 0.14
CA ALA A 42 5.47 -6.74 0.76
C ALA A 42 5.93 -8.15 0.36
N ARG A 43 6.54 -8.34 -0.82
CA ARG A 43 7.14 -9.63 -1.23
C ARG A 43 8.34 -10.00 -0.38
N ILE A 44 9.17 -9.01 -0.06
CA ILE A 44 10.31 -9.19 0.84
C ILE A 44 9.80 -9.50 2.24
N LEU A 45 8.80 -8.75 2.71
CA LEU A 45 8.17 -8.97 4.02
C LEU A 45 7.53 -10.36 4.12
N LEU A 46 6.84 -10.84 3.07
CA LEU A 46 6.23 -12.16 3.07
C LEU A 46 7.28 -13.26 3.24
N ARG A 47 8.42 -13.15 2.53
CA ARG A 47 9.54 -14.09 2.69
C ARG A 47 10.04 -14.13 4.14
N ARG A 48 10.23 -12.96 4.76
CA ARG A 48 10.64 -12.86 6.16
C ARG A 48 9.58 -13.41 7.13
N ALA A 49 8.31 -13.14 6.86
CA ALA A 49 7.21 -13.67 7.66
C ALA A 49 7.16 -15.20 7.61
N THR A 50 7.42 -15.80 6.45
CA THR A 50 7.55 -17.26 6.31
C THR A 50 8.73 -17.84 7.09
N GLU A 51 9.86 -17.13 7.14
CA GLU A 51 11.00 -17.51 8.00
C GLU A 51 10.62 -17.51 9.50
N LEU A 52 9.60 -16.75 9.90
CA LEU A 52 9.05 -16.70 11.26
C LEU A 52 7.88 -17.69 11.49
N GLY A 53 7.56 -18.54 10.51
CA GLY A 53 6.45 -19.50 10.59
C GLY A 53 5.07 -18.93 10.26
N LEU A 54 4.99 -17.67 9.79
CA LEU A 54 3.74 -17.06 9.34
C LEU A 54 3.46 -17.42 7.87
N THR A 55 2.19 -17.62 7.53
CA THR A 55 1.78 -18.13 6.21
C THR A 55 0.57 -17.37 5.66
N ALA A 56 0.24 -17.67 4.40
CA ALA A 56 -0.99 -17.20 3.77
C ALA A 56 -2.27 -17.66 4.49
N ASN A 57 -2.18 -18.59 5.44
CA ASN A 57 -3.31 -19.09 6.23
C ASN A 57 -3.15 -18.82 7.73
N TYR A 58 -2.08 -18.14 8.17
CA TYR A 58 -1.84 -17.81 9.57
C TYR A 58 -0.92 -16.59 9.70
N GLY A 59 -1.39 -15.48 10.28
CA GLY A 59 -0.60 -14.28 10.58
C GLY A 59 -0.04 -13.48 9.39
N ALA A 60 -0.12 -13.95 8.13
CA ALA A 60 0.42 -13.24 6.96
C ALA A 60 -0.51 -13.26 5.72
N ARG A 61 -1.83 -13.41 5.89
CA ARG A 61 -2.81 -13.38 4.78
C ARG A 61 -2.75 -12.09 3.97
N HIS A 62 -2.61 -10.94 4.63
CA HIS A 62 -2.59 -9.66 3.91
C HIS A 62 -1.37 -9.55 2.98
N LEU A 63 -0.18 -9.96 3.45
CA LEU A 63 1.03 -10.00 2.63
C LEU A 63 0.87 -10.96 1.45
N ALA A 64 0.32 -12.16 1.70
CA ALA A 64 0.04 -13.12 0.63
C ALA A 64 -0.93 -12.56 -0.42
N LYS A 65 -2.04 -11.93 0.01
CA LYS A 65 -3.01 -11.30 -0.88
C LYS A 65 -2.41 -10.14 -1.68
N GLN A 66 -1.64 -9.27 -1.02
CA GLN A 66 -1.03 -8.10 -1.63
C GLN A 66 0.02 -8.48 -2.69
N THR A 67 0.66 -9.63 -2.53
CA THR A 67 1.75 -10.10 -3.40
C THR A 67 1.33 -11.16 -4.43
N ASN A 68 0.05 -11.52 -4.46
CA ASN A 68 -0.48 -12.62 -5.27
C ASN A 68 -0.37 -12.39 -6.78
N ASP A 69 -0.30 -11.12 -7.23
CA ASP A 69 -0.14 -10.78 -8.63
C ASP A 69 1.16 -9.99 -8.87
N PRO A 70 2.22 -10.63 -9.39
CA PRO A 70 3.49 -9.99 -9.70
C PRO A 70 3.46 -9.14 -10.98
N ALA A 71 2.41 -9.24 -11.81
CA ALA A 71 2.24 -8.44 -13.02
C ALA A 71 1.48 -7.14 -12.77
N ARG A 72 0.73 -7.06 -11.65
CA ARG A 72 -0.05 -5.88 -11.26
C ARG A 72 0.76 -4.58 -11.29
N TRP A 73 1.96 -4.57 -10.68
CA TRP A 73 2.83 -3.41 -10.68
C TRP A 73 3.23 -2.95 -12.09
N ARG A 74 3.67 -3.88 -12.93
CA ARG A 74 4.07 -3.58 -14.31
C ARG A 74 2.90 -3.05 -15.13
N SER A 75 1.72 -3.66 -14.97
CA SER A 75 0.50 -3.24 -15.65
C SER A 75 0.05 -1.85 -15.20
N PHE A 76 0.19 -1.54 -13.91
CA PHE A 76 -0.08 -0.21 -13.39
C PHE A 76 0.89 0.83 -13.95
N LEU A 77 2.19 0.54 -14.05
CA LEU A 77 3.16 1.46 -14.67
C LEU A 77 2.80 1.75 -16.13
N THR A 78 2.41 0.74 -16.91
CA THR A 78 1.94 0.96 -18.29
C THR A 78 0.73 1.89 -18.36
N LEU A 79 -0.18 1.82 -17.38
CA LEU A 79 -1.29 2.77 -17.29
C LEU A 79 -0.81 4.18 -16.89
N LEU A 80 0.10 4.27 -15.93
CA LEU A 80 0.66 5.54 -15.46
C LEU A 80 1.42 6.27 -16.57
N ASP A 81 2.10 5.56 -17.46
CA ASP A 81 2.80 6.13 -18.63
C ASP A 81 1.86 6.82 -19.63
N THR A 82 0.54 6.56 -19.55
CA THR A 82 -0.46 7.20 -20.43
C THR A 82 -1.06 8.49 -19.87
N VAL A 83 -0.67 8.87 -18.65
CA VAL A 83 -1.21 10.05 -17.97
C VAL A 83 -0.76 11.33 -18.69
N PRO A 84 -1.67 12.27 -18.98
CA PRO A 84 -1.31 13.54 -19.62
C PRO A 84 -0.56 14.46 -18.66
N GLU A 85 0.33 15.29 -19.21
CA GLU A 85 1.21 16.19 -18.44
C GLU A 85 0.46 17.12 -17.49
N ASN A 86 -0.74 17.57 -17.86
CA ASN A 86 -1.58 18.44 -17.02
C ASN A 86 -2.07 17.78 -15.73
N GLN A 87 -1.86 16.47 -15.55
CA GLN A 87 -2.17 15.73 -14.33
C GLN A 87 -0.94 15.42 -13.47
N PHE A 88 0.28 15.69 -13.95
CA PHE A 88 1.53 15.32 -13.27
C PHE A 88 1.64 15.91 -11.86
N ASP A 89 1.33 17.18 -11.68
CA ASP A 89 1.34 17.82 -10.36
C ASP A 89 0.38 17.12 -9.39
N GLY A 90 -0.79 16.70 -9.88
CA GLY A 90 -1.74 15.91 -9.10
C GLY A 90 -1.18 14.55 -8.71
N VAL A 91 -0.54 13.84 -9.65
CA VAL A 91 0.11 12.53 -9.40
C VAL A 91 1.20 12.65 -8.34
N LEU A 92 2.08 13.64 -8.47
CA LEU A 92 3.15 13.88 -7.49
C LEU A 92 2.56 14.18 -6.10
N ALA A 93 1.61 15.10 -6.02
CA ALA A 93 0.96 15.46 -4.75
C ALA A 93 0.26 14.27 -4.09
N GLY A 94 -0.41 13.41 -4.86
CA GLY A 94 -1.07 12.21 -4.35
C GLY A 94 -0.10 11.17 -3.79
N ALA A 95 1.04 10.98 -4.46
CA ALA A 95 2.09 10.08 -3.99
C ALA A 95 2.76 10.62 -2.72
N GLU A 96 3.13 11.91 -2.70
CA GLU A 96 3.72 12.57 -1.52
C GLU A 96 2.80 12.47 -0.30
N LEU A 97 1.51 12.79 -0.45
CA LEU A 97 0.54 12.69 0.63
C LEU A 97 0.47 11.27 1.20
N SER A 98 0.51 10.26 0.33
CA SER A 98 0.45 8.85 0.76
C SER A 98 1.71 8.44 1.53
N PHE A 99 2.89 8.87 1.09
CA PHE A 99 4.13 8.61 1.81
C PHE A 99 4.18 9.35 3.15
N GLN A 100 3.79 10.64 3.17
CA GLN A 100 3.75 11.43 4.39
C GLN A 100 2.80 10.82 5.43
N PHE A 101 1.62 10.38 5.00
CA PHE A 101 0.68 9.67 5.85
C PHE A 101 1.26 8.35 6.38
N ALA A 102 1.91 7.55 5.54
CA ALA A 102 2.56 6.33 5.99
C ALA A 102 3.66 6.61 7.03
N LEU A 103 4.43 7.69 6.84
CA LEU A 103 5.46 8.12 7.78
C LEU A 103 4.88 8.64 9.11
N SER A 104 3.75 9.35 9.09
CA SER A 104 3.14 9.87 10.32
C SER A 104 2.72 8.75 11.27
N ILE A 105 2.27 7.60 10.73
CA ILE A 105 1.94 6.42 11.53
C ILE A 105 3.15 5.93 12.35
N TYR A 106 4.36 5.94 11.78
CA TYR A 106 5.58 5.53 12.48
C TYR A 106 6.09 6.60 13.47
N ALA A 107 5.82 7.88 13.21
CA ALA A 107 6.23 8.97 14.10
C ALA A 107 5.36 9.05 15.38
N GLU A 108 4.15 8.50 15.34
CA GLU A 108 3.22 8.41 16.47
C GLU A 108 3.35 7.09 17.26
N SER A 109 4.35 6.24 16.94
CA SER A 109 4.62 4.92 17.55
C SER A 109 5.58 4.97 18.73
#